data_AF-A0A918NMJ2-F1
#
_entry.id   AF-A0A918NMJ2-F1
#
_cell.length_a   1.000
_cell.length_b   1.000
_cell.length_c   1.000
_cell.angle_alpha   90.00
_cell.angle_beta   90.00
_cell.angle_gamma   90.00
#
_symmetry.space_group_name_H-M   'P 1'
#
loop_
_entity.id
_entity.type
_entity.pdbx_description
1 polymer ?
#
loop_
_entity_poly.entity_id
_entity_poly.type
_entity_poly.pdbx_seq_one_letter_code
_entity_poly.pdbx_strand_id
1 'polypeptide(L)'
;MASAAAVIGLAAGSLAGATAVSAASESTAKPAASTQDVSVLAVNNLGLNIARAKNWQCFLTRDGFEPWEHNGMLGKDSWRAAQRMFNARGFSGDTRLVVDGDVGKYTIKALQRYLNSYGFGLAVDGIAGPRTTDAFWEFNGVPVRDPRCV
;
A
#
# COMPACT_ATOMS: atom_id res chain seq x y z
N MET A 1 13.34 6.66 42.78
CA MET A 1 14.39 6.76 43.81
C MET A 1 15.66 7.27 43.13
N ALA A 2 16.22 8.37 43.66
CA ALA A 2 17.55 8.97 43.41
C ALA A 2 17.98 9.21 41.93
N SER A 3 18.00 10.45 41.42
CA SER A 3 18.97 11.54 41.64
C SER A 3 20.21 11.46 40.74
N ALA A 4 20.39 12.45 39.85
CA ALA A 4 21.64 13.14 39.46
C ALA A 4 21.33 14.02 38.22
N ALA A 5 21.11 15.33 38.39
CA ALA A 5 22.11 16.41 38.43
C ALA A 5 22.60 16.83 37.03
N ALA A 6 22.21 18.05 36.64
CA ALA A 6 22.54 18.74 35.41
C ALA A 6 23.96 19.31 35.44
N VAL A 7 24.59 19.46 34.26
CA VAL A 7 25.70 20.39 34.06
C VAL A 7 25.51 21.12 32.73
N ILE A 8 25.28 22.43 32.83
CA ILE A 8 25.33 23.40 31.74
C ILE A 8 26.77 23.85 31.63
N GLY A 9 27.40 23.65 30.46
CA GLY A 9 28.72 24.18 30.14
C GLY A 9 28.67 24.94 28.83
N LEU A 10 28.33 26.22 28.88
CA LEU A 10 28.57 27.18 27.81
C LEU A 10 29.89 27.88 28.11
N ALA A 11 30.93 27.56 27.36
CA ALA A 11 32.14 28.38 27.30
C ALA A 11 32.49 28.59 25.82
N ALA A 12 32.04 29.74 25.32
CA ALA A 12 32.56 30.34 24.11
C ALA A 12 33.96 30.86 24.40
N GLY A 13 34.93 30.45 23.61
CA GLY A 13 36.32 30.88 23.75
C GLY A 13 37.11 30.44 22.53
N SER A 14 36.96 31.17 21.45
CA SER A 14 37.79 31.02 20.25
C SER A 14 38.96 31.98 20.30
N LEU A 15 40.03 31.57 19.60
CA LEU A 15 41.16 32.34 19.09
C LEU A 15 42.44 32.36 19.93
N ALA A 16 43.38 31.47 19.59
CA ALA A 16 44.72 31.84 19.12
C ALA A 16 45.62 30.60 18.96
N GLY A 17 46.43 30.57 17.89
CA GLY A 17 47.66 29.77 17.83
C GLY A 17 47.66 28.65 16.79
N ALA A 18 48.37 28.87 15.67
CA ALA A 18 48.64 27.87 14.65
C ALA A 18 49.80 26.95 15.06
N THR A 19 49.66 25.63 14.88
CA THR A 19 50.71 24.68 14.46
C THR A 19 50.06 23.42 13.87
N ALA A 20 50.64 22.90 12.79
CA ALA A 20 50.19 21.68 12.11
C ALA A 20 50.56 20.41 12.91
N VAL A 21 49.73 19.35 12.85
CA VAL A 21 50.13 17.93 12.79
C VAL A 21 48.90 16.98 12.67
N SER A 22 48.97 16.12 11.64
CA SER A 22 48.54 14.71 11.48
C SER A 22 47.10 14.21 11.77
N ALA A 23 46.48 13.70 10.69
CA ALA A 23 45.64 12.50 10.50
C ALA A 23 44.70 11.98 11.63
N ALA A 24 43.38 11.89 11.32
CA ALA A 24 42.54 10.70 11.56
C ALA A 24 41.08 10.88 11.05
N SER A 25 40.70 10.00 10.11
CA SER A 25 39.39 9.34 9.93
C SER A 25 38.07 10.13 9.91
N GLU A 26 37.41 10.01 8.76
CA GLU A 26 36.01 10.29 8.42
C GLU A 26 34.99 10.07 9.55
N SER A 27 34.24 11.11 9.91
CA SER A 27 32.99 10.98 10.65
C SER A 27 31.86 10.74 9.65
N THR A 28 31.62 9.47 9.32
CA THR A 28 30.33 9.05 8.73
C THR A 28 29.26 9.16 9.81
N ALA A 29 28.64 10.33 9.93
CA ALA A 29 27.39 10.48 10.65
C ALA A 29 26.27 9.85 9.81
N LYS A 30 25.93 8.60 10.14
CA LYS A 30 24.73 7.87 9.71
C LYS A 30 23.50 8.80 9.79
N PRO A 31 22.72 8.98 8.72
CA PRO A 31 21.47 9.75 8.81
C PRO A 31 20.57 9.11 9.86
N ALA A 32 20.14 9.92 10.83
CA ALA A 32 19.09 9.55 11.77
C ALA A 32 17.82 9.26 10.95
N ALA A 33 17.45 7.98 10.88
CA ALA A 33 16.21 7.55 10.26
C ALA A 33 15.03 8.24 10.96
N SER A 34 14.19 8.87 10.16
CA SER A 34 12.97 9.55 10.58
C SER A 34 12.11 8.64 11.45
N THR A 35 11.98 8.98 12.72
CA THR A 35 10.96 8.37 13.58
C THR A 35 9.68 9.15 13.40
N GLN A 36 8.73 8.55 12.67
CA GLN A 36 7.31 8.44 13.00
C GLN A 36 6.51 8.27 11.71
N ASP A 37 6.41 7.02 11.26
CA ASP A 37 5.28 6.56 10.47
C ASP A 37 4.00 6.98 11.22
N VAL A 38 3.37 8.04 10.72
CA VAL A 38 1.96 8.28 10.98
C VAL A 38 1.26 7.00 10.56
N SER A 39 0.66 6.29 11.52
CA SER A 39 -0.27 5.20 11.23
C SER A 39 -1.53 5.80 10.58
N VAL A 40 -1.37 6.29 9.35
CA VAL A 40 -2.44 6.34 8.38
C VAL A 40 -2.91 4.91 8.29
N LEU A 41 -4.21 4.65 8.51
CA LEU A 41 -4.78 3.32 8.22
C LEU A 41 -4.27 2.91 6.83
N ALA A 42 -3.36 1.95 6.77
CA ALA A 42 -2.78 1.52 5.53
C ALA A 42 -3.92 0.93 4.69
N VAL A 43 -4.32 1.66 3.64
CA VAL A 43 -5.37 1.23 2.75
C VAL A 43 -4.94 -0.08 2.10
N ASN A 44 -5.79 -1.10 2.17
CA ASN A 44 -5.46 -2.42 1.66
C ASN A 44 -5.48 -2.44 0.12
N ASN A 45 -4.33 -2.14 -0.47
CA ASN A 45 -4.12 -2.21 -1.92
C ASN A 45 -3.77 -3.63 -2.42
N LEU A 46 -3.69 -4.65 -1.54
CA LEU A 46 -3.26 -6.02 -1.86
C LEU A 46 -1.98 -6.08 -2.71
N GLY A 47 -0.98 -5.26 -2.36
CA GLY A 47 0.31 -5.22 -3.04
C GLY A 47 0.40 -4.28 -4.25
N LEU A 48 -0.68 -3.60 -4.64
CA LEU A 48 -0.61 -2.58 -5.69
C LEU A 48 0.02 -1.28 -5.20
N ASN A 49 0.86 -0.68 -6.04
CA ASN A 49 1.22 0.72 -5.90
C ASN A 49 0.08 1.63 -6.40
N ILE A 50 0.21 2.95 -6.17
CA ILE A 50 -0.81 3.95 -6.55
C ILE A 50 -1.20 3.82 -8.02
N ALA A 51 -0.23 3.73 -8.94
CA ALA A 51 -0.50 3.69 -10.37
C ALA A 51 -1.33 2.46 -10.79
N ARG A 52 -1.00 1.27 -10.26
CA ARG A 52 -1.76 0.05 -10.56
C ARG A 52 -3.11 0.01 -9.84
N ALA A 53 -3.19 0.56 -8.63
CA ALA A 53 -4.46 0.69 -7.93
C ALA A 53 -5.44 1.62 -8.68
N LYS A 54 -4.95 2.70 -9.31
CA LYS A 54 -5.77 3.51 -10.23
C LYS A 54 -6.29 2.70 -11.41
N ASN A 55 -5.47 1.80 -11.96
CA ASN A 55 -5.92 0.91 -13.03
C ASN A 55 -7.07 0.00 -12.58
N TRP A 56 -7.03 -0.51 -11.34
CA TRP A 56 -8.13 -1.29 -10.77
C TRP A 56 -9.42 -0.46 -10.61
N GLN A 57 -9.31 0.74 -10.02
CA GLN A 57 -10.44 1.66 -9.87
C GLN A 57 -11.06 2.04 -11.21
N CYS A 58 -10.21 2.30 -12.21
CA CYS A 58 -10.66 2.60 -13.56
C CYS A 58 -11.30 1.39 -14.24
N PHE A 59 -10.71 0.21 -14.07
CA PHE A 59 -11.28 -1.05 -14.57
C PHE A 59 -12.72 -1.21 -14.06
N LEU A 60 -12.92 -1.08 -12.75
CA LEU A 60 -14.25 -1.17 -12.14
C LEU A 60 -15.22 -0.13 -12.70
N THR A 61 -14.77 1.10 -12.91
CA THR A 61 -15.59 2.19 -13.50
C THR A 61 -16.02 1.86 -14.92
N ARG A 62 -15.10 1.44 -15.78
CA ARG A 62 -15.40 1.03 -17.16
C ARG A 62 -16.35 -0.16 -17.21
N ASP A 63 -16.30 -0.99 -16.20
CA ASP A 63 -17.11 -2.18 -16.03
C ASP A 63 -18.51 -1.90 -15.44
N GLY A 64 -18.79 -0.64 -15.08
CA GLY A 64 -20.09 -0.20 -14.54
C GLY A 64 -20.19 -0.27 -13.01
N PHE A 65 -19.08 -0.48 -12.31
CA PHE A 65 -19.02 -0.57 -10.85
C PHE A 65 -18.18 0.57 -10.28
N GLU A 66 -18.78 1.73 -10.07
CA GLU A 66 -18.03 2.93 -9.68
C GLU A 66 -17.46 2.82 -8.25
N PRO A 67 -16.14 3.08 -8.06
CA PRO A 67 -15.47 3.12 -6.76
C PRO A 67 -15.48 4.52 -6.10
N TRP A 68 -16.18 5.49 -6.71
CA TRP A 68 -16.26 6.93 -6.37
C TRP A 68 -14.95 7.74 -6.49
N GLU A 69 -13.78 7.14 -6.28
CA GLU A 69 -12.48 7.80 -6.38
C GLU A 69 -11.46 7.01 -7.24
N HIS A 70 -10.55 7.73 -7.91
CA HIS A 70 -9.44 7.20 -8.71
C HIS A 70 -8.07 7.69 -8.22
N ASN A 71 -7.89 7.70 -6.90
CA ASN A 71 -6.69 8.18 -6.23
C ASN A 71 -5.59 7.11 -6.04
N GLY A 72 -5.85 5.85 -6.43
CA GLY A 72 -4.91 4.74 -6.23
C GLY A 72 -4.85 4.23 -4.79
N MET A 73 -5.81 4.61 -3.97
CA MET A 73 -6.04 4.05 -2.64
C MET A 73 -7.29 3.17 -2.71
N LEU A 74 -7.13 1.86 -2.59
CA LEU A 74 -8.25 0.90 -2.62
C LEU A 74 -9.01 0.89 -1.27
N GLY A 75 -9.72 1.99 -1.00
CA GLY A 75 -10.55 2.17 0.18
C GLY A 75 -11.83 1.34 0.14
N LYS A 76 -12.68 1.50 1.17
CA LYS A 76 -13.94 0.75 1.29
C LYS A 76 -14.81 0.84 0.05
N ASP A 77 -14.90 2.01 -0.57
CA ASP A 77 -15.73 2.18 -1.75
C ASP A 77 -15.19 1.46 -3.00
N SER A 78 -13.87 1.41 -3.16
CA SER A 78 -13.23 0.57 -4.19
C SER A 78 -13.55 -0.90 -3.97
N TRP A 79 -13.52 -1.37 -2.72
CA TRP A 79 -13.83 -2.76 -2.39
C TRP A 79 -15.33 -3.08 -2.47
N ARG A 80 -16.22 -2.14 -2.14
CA ARG A 80 -17.66 -2.28 -2.38
C ARG A 80 -17.97 -2.40 -3.87
N ALA A 81 -17.32 -1.59 -4.70
CA ALA A 81 -17.42 -1.71 -6.15
C ALA A 81 -16.98 -3.09 -6.65
N ALA A 82 -15.82 -3.57 -6.19
CA ALA A 82 -15.35 -4.92 -6.49
C ALA A 82 -16.31 -6.02 -6.01
N GLN A 83 -16.82 -5.93 -4.78
CA GLN A 83 -17.80 -6.88 -4.23
C GLN A 83 -19.10 -6.90 -5.03
N ARG A 84 -19.61 -5.73 -5.46
CA ARG A 84 -20.76 -5.63 -6.38
C ARG A 84 -20.47 -6.34 -7.71
N MET A 85 -19.31 -6.10 -8.30
CA MET A 85 -18.88 -6.74 -9.54
C MET A 85 -18.80 -8.26 -9.39
N PHE A 86 -18.11 -8.75 -8.36
CA PHE A 86 -17.98 -10.19 -8.11
C PHE A 86 -19.32 -10.86 -7.93
N ASN A 87 -20.23 -10.22 -7.19
CA ASN A 87 -21.60 -10.67 -7.01
C ASN A 87 -22.41 -10.68 -8.32
N ALA A 88 -22.28 -9.64 -9.15
CA ALA A 88 -23.02 -9.52 -10.40
C ALA A 88 -22.53 -10.50 -11.48
N ARG A 89 -21.24 -10.84 -11.45
CA ARG A 89 -20.59 -11.70 -12.45
C ARG A 89 -20.43 -13.17 -12.03
N GLY A 90 -20.99 -13.54 -10.88
CA GLY A 90 -20.96 -14.94 -10.39
C GLY A 90 -19.64 -15.39 -9.76
N PHE A 91 -18.71 -14.48 -9.45
CA PHE A 91 -17.44 -14.82 -8.80
C PHE A 91 -17.55 -15.03 -7.29
N SER A 92 -18.68 -14.67 -6.67
CA SER A 92 -18.95 -14.94 -5.25
C SER A 92 -18.93 -16.44 -4.89
N GLY A 93 -19.17 -17.32 -5.88
CA GLY A 93 -19.42 -18.74 -5.66
C GLY A 93 -20.74 -18.95 -4.93
N ASP A 94 -20.82 -19.98 -4.08
CA ASP A 94 -22.06 -20.40 -3.40
C ASP A 94 -22.56 -19.40 -2.34
N THR A 95 -21.72 -18.46 -1.92
CA THR A 95 -22.06 -17.47 -0.89
C THR A 95 -21.99 -16.08 -1.49
N ARG A 96 -23.12 -15.38 -1.52
CA ARG A 96 -23.17 -13.98 -1.93
C ARG A 96 -22.35 -13.11 -0.97
N LEU A 97 -21.53 -12.22 -1.51
CA LEU A 97 -20.73 -11.30 -0.70
C LEU A 97 -21.63 -10.23 -0.08
N VAL A 98 -21.37 -9.92 1.19
CA VAL A 98 -21.81 -8.65 1.78
C VAL A 98 -21.03 -7.52 1.09
N VAL A 99 -21.72 -6.42 0.76
CA VAL A 99 -21.12 -5.25 0.12
C VAL A 99 -20.78 -4.22 1.20
N ASP A 100 -19.76 -4.52 2.00
CA ASP A 100 -19.31 -3.71 3.15
C ASP A 100 -18.02 -2.92 2.87
N GLY A 101 -17.25 -3.33 1.86
CA GLY A 101 -15.94 -2.78 1.52
C GLY A 101 -14.79 -3.43 2.28
N ASP A 102 -15.07 -4.47 3.06
CA ASP A 102 -14.06 -5.17 3.85
C ASP A 102 -13.48 -6.35 3.04
N VAL A 103 -12.15 -6.42 3.03
CA VAL A 103 -11.41 -7.43 2.25
C VAL A 103 -11.23 -8.71 3.07
N GLY A 104 -12.34 -9.37 3.38
CA GLY A 104 -12.36 -10.63 4.11
C GLY A 104 -12.11 -11.86 3.22
N LYS A 105 -12.07 -13.04 3.86
CA LYS A 105 -11.86 -14.35 3.21
C LYS A 105 -12.72 -14.57 1.96
N TYR A 106 -14.00 -14.22 2.01
CA TYR A 106 -14.91 -14.43 0.89
C TYR A 106 -14.66 -13.45 -0.26
N THR A 107 -14.31 -12.19 0.04
CA THR A 107 -13.87 -11.20 -0.97
C THR A 107 -12.60 -11.69 -1.67
N ILE A 108 -11.63 -12.25 -0.92
CA ILE A 108 -10.40 -12.81 -1.51
C ILE A 108 -10.69 -14.03 -2.38
N LYS A 109 -11.56 -14.95 -1.94
CA LYS A 109 -11.96 -16.09 -2.80
C LYS A 109 -12.59 -15.61 -4.10
N ALA A 110 -13.43 -14.58 -4.05
CA ALA A 110 -14.04 -14.01 -5.23
C ALA A 110 -13.00 -13.37 -6.16
N LEU A 111 -12.04 -12.62 -5.61
CA LEU A 111 -10.92 -12.08 -6.37
C LEU A 111 -10.09 -13.20 -7.02
N GLN A 112 -9.78 -14.28 -6.31
CA GLN A 112 -9.03 -15.43 -6.84
C GLN A 112 -9.77 -16.12 -7.98
N ARG A 113 -11.09 -16.33 -7.86
CA ARG A 113 -11.91 -16.89 -8.96
C ARG A 113 -11.94 -15.95 -10.17
N TYR A 114 -12.09 -14.65 -9.92
CA TYR A 114 -12.06 -13.62 -10.95
C TYR A 114 -10.71 -13.63 -11.69
N LEU A 115 -9.58 -13.60 -10.98
CA LEU A 115 -8.26 -13.69 -11.60
C LEU A 115 -8.11 -15.03 -12.35
N ASN A 116 -8.61 -16.14 -11.81
CA ASN A 116 -8.58 -17.42 -12.53
C ASN A 116 -9.36 -17.42 -13.85
N SER A 117 -10.40 -16.59 -14.01
CA SER A 117 -11.06 -16.45 -15.33
C SER A 117 -10.17 -15.79 -16.38
N TYR A 118 -9.07 -15.15 -15.98
CA TYR A 118 -8.01 -14.65 -16.85
C TYR A 118 -6.81 -15.61 -16.98
N GLY A 119 -6.87 -16.80 -16.36
CA GLY A 119 -5.85 -17.84 -16.54
C GLY A 119 -4.73 -17.89 -15.48
N PHE A 120 -4.83 -17.14 -14.38
CA PHE A 120 -3.75 -17.07 -13.37
C PHE A 120 -3.51 -18.35 -12.54
N GLY A 121 -4.43 -19.34 -12.57
CA GLY A 121 -4.21 -20.66 -11.96
C GLY A 121 -3.95 -20.65 -10.44
N LEU A 122 -4.63 -19.76 -9.71
CA LEU A 122 -4.58 -19.58 -8.26
C LEU A 122 -5.40 -20.65 -7.52
N ALA A 123 -4.96 -21.01 -6.31
CA ALA A 123 -5.83 -21.69 -5.36
C ALA A 123 -6.93 -20.73 -4.87
N VAL A 124 -8.15 -21.23 -4.67
CA VAL A 124 -9.28 -20.45 -4.14
C VAL A 124 -9.44 -20.70 -2.64
N ASP A 125 -8.42 -20.33 -1.87
CA ASP A 125 -8.31 -20.56 -0.43
C ASP A 125 -8.82 -19.38 0.42
N GLY A 126 -8.95 -18.20 -0.17
CA GLY A 126 -9.33 -16.97 0.52
C GLY A 126 -8.18 -16.29 1.25
N ILE A 127 -6.93 -16.63 0.92
CA ILE A 127 -5.72 -16.04 1.46
C ILE A 127 -5.02 -15.25 0.35
N ALA A 128 -4.83 -13.95 0.57
CA ALA A 128 -4.10 -13.09 -0.36
C ALA A 128 -2.58 -13.25 -0.20
N GLY A 129 -2.08 -14.47 -0.42
CA GLY A 129 -0.65 -14.78 -0.40
C GLY A 129 0.07 -14.28 -1.67
N PRO A 130 1.39 -14.50 -1.78
CA PRO A 130 2.23 -13.95 -2.85
C PRO A 130 1.68 -14.20 -4.26
N ARG A 131 1.21 -15.41 -4.55
CA ARG A 131 0.63 -15.74 -5.87
C ARG A 131 -0.62 -14.91 -6.20
N THR A 132 -1.46 -14.63 -5.20
CA THR A 132 -2.68 -13.82 -5.40
C THR A 132 -2.30 -12.35 -5.59
N THR A 133 -1.36 -11.83 -4.80
CA THR A 133 -0.90 -10.44 -4.94
C THR A 133 -0.16 -10.21 -6.25
N ASP A 134 0.65 -11.17 -6.71
CA ASP A 134 1.36 -11.10 -7.99
C ASP A 134 0.40 -11.14 -9.18
N ALA A 135 -0.59 -12.03 -9.16
CA ALA A 135 -1.63 -12.07 -10.19
C ALA A 135 -2.46 -10.78 -10.22
N PHE A 136 -2.80 -10.24 -9.04
CA PHE A 136 -3.51 -8.96 -8.96
C PHE A 136 -2.63 -7.80 -9.45
N TRP A 137 -1.33 -7.83 -9.16
CA TRP A 137 -0.37 -6.90 -9.71
C TRP A 137 -0.35 -6.97 -11.23
N GLU A 138 -0.14 -8.14 -11.81
CA GLU A 138 -0.05 -8.37 -13.24
C GLU A 138 -1.32 -7.95 -13.98
N PHE A 139 -2.49 -8.32 -13.47
CA PHE A 139 -3.80 -7.90 -14.00
C PHE A 139 -3.89 -6.37 -14.16
N ASN A 140 -3.32 -5.62 -13.22
CA ASN A 140 -3.36 -4.16 -13.19
C ASN A 140 -2.14 -3.50 -13.86
N GLY A 141 -1.39 -4.22 -14.70
CA GLY A 141 -0.14 -3.73 -15.30
C GLY A 141 -0.26 -2.82 -16.50
N VAL A 142 -1.44 -2.77 -17.14
CA VAL A 142 -1.67 -1.90 -18.30
C VAL A 142 -2.11 -0.52 -17.81
N PRO A 143 -1.36 0.56 -18.09
CA PRO A 143 -1.76 1.91 -17.71
C PRO A 143 -3.06 2.31 -18.38
N VAL A 144 -4.01 2.87 -17.62
CA VAL A 144 -5.23 3.41 -18.20
C VAL A 144 -5.03 4.88 -18.60
N ARG A 145 -5.44 5.23 -19.82
CA ARG A 145 -5.39 6.61 -20.37
C ARG A 145 -6.79 7.23 -20.53
N ASP A 146 -7.78 6.73 -19.80
CA ASP A 146 -9.17 7.19 -19.87
C ASP A 146 -9.36 8.46 -19.00
N PRO A 147 -9.84 9.59 -19.56
CA PRO A 147 -10.11 10.82 -18.79
C PRO A 147 -11.16 10.66 -17.68
N ARG A 148 -11.96 9.59 -17.69
CA ARG A 148 -12.92 9.30 -16.62
C ARG A 148 -12.27 8.70 -15.36
N CYS A 149 -10.96 8.45 -15.40
CA CYS A 149 -10.23 7.69 -14.40
C CYS A 149 -9.00 8.44 -13.83
N VAL A 150 -8.89 9.74 -14.07
CA VAL A 150 -7.77 10.59 -13.62
C VAL A 150 -8.09 11.36 -12.36
#